data_AF-A0A374JTX5-F1
#
_entry.id   AF-A0A374JTX5-F1
#
_cell.length_a   1.000
_cell.length_b   1.000
_cell.length_c   1.000
_cell.angle_alpha   90.00
_cell.angle_beta   90.00
_cell.angle_gamma   90.00
#
_symmetry.space_group_name_H-M   'P 1'
#
loop_
_entity.id
_entity.type
_entity.pdbx_description
1 polymer ?
#
loop_
_entity_poly.entity_id
_entity_poly.type
_entity_poly.pdbx_seq_one_letter_code
_entity_poly.pdbx_strand_id
1 'polypeptide(L)'
;MKDNECRIIKIEKDALFEFIYENFIANHEELMDLDAVGCMNTFAIDWEAGEFIFCAHKDENEHGDIVSFPKDIDVNELLKVIPATTNSILEPGENYRDYTFDELKKLQKKQVII
;
A
#
# COMPACT_ATOMS: atom_id res chain seq x y z
N MET A 1 25.82 -15.55 -20.33
CA MET A 1 25.29 -16.88 -20.75
C MET A 1 26.10 -17.34 -21.93
N LYS A 2 26.28 -18.66 -22.12
CA LYS A 2 26.98 -19.18 -23.31
C LYS A 2 26.00 -19.34 -24.48
N ASP A 3 26.54 -19.55 -25.67
CA ASP A 3 25.77 -19.95 -26.85
C ASP A 3 24.97 -21.23 -26.57
N ASN A 4 23.72 -21.28 -27.03
CA ASN A 4 22.76 -22.38 -26.82
C ASN A 4 22.38 -22.69 -25.36
N GLU A 5 22.61 -21.78 -24.40
CA GLU A 5 22.07 -21.90 -23.04
C GLU A 5 20.82 -21.03 -22.85
N CYS A 6 19.83 -21.52 -22.09
CA CYS A 6 18.69 -20.74 -21.61
C CYS A 6 18.68 -20.76 -20.07
N ARG A 7 18.51 -19.58 -19.45
CA ARG A 7 18.29 -19.44 -18.01
C ARG A 7 16.83 -19.10 -17.79
N ILE A 8 16.11 -19.95 -17.05
CA ILE A 8 14.68 -19.82 -16.80
C ILE A 8 14.45 -19.59 -15.32
N ILE A 9 13.53 -18.69 -14.99
CA ILE A 9 12.95 -18.55 -13.66
C ILE A 9 11.45 -18.84 -13.76
N LYS A 10 10.95 -19.70 -12.86
CA LYS A 10 9.52 -19.92 -12.63
C LYS A 10 9.28 -19.62 -11.16
N ILE A 11 8.39 -18.68 -10.86
CA ILE A 11 7.98 -18.32 -9.51
C ILE A 11 6.51 -18.69 -9.29
N GLU A 12 6.21 -19.14 -8.08
CA GLU A 12 4.85 -19.45 -7.64
C GLU A 12 4.18 -18.19 -7.04
N LYS A 13 2.89 -18.29 -6.70
CA LYS A 13 2.05 -17.17 -6.23
C LYS A 13 2.74 -16.31 -5.17
N ASP A 14 3.20 -16.94 -4.09
CA ASP A 14 3.76 -16.21 -2.93
C ASP A 14 5.02 -15.43 -3.32
N ALA A 15 5.95 -16.05 -4.04
CA ALA A 15 7.16 -15.39 -4.53
C ALA A 15 6.86 -14.26 -5.55
N LEU A 16 5.78 -14.37 -6.31
CA LEU A 16 5.33 -13.29 -7.21
C LEU A 16 4.79 -12.11 -6.40
N PHE A 17 3.97 -12.34 -5.38
CA PHE A 17 3.50 -11.26 -4.50
C PHE A 17 4.65 -10.66 -3.68
N GLU A 18 5.61 -11.47 -3.22
CA GLU A 18 6.85 -11.00 -2.59
C GLU A 18 7.59 -10.04 -3.49
N PHE A 19 7.80 -10.44 -4.74
CA PHE A 19 8.43 -9.59 -5.73
C PHE A 19 7.65 -8.28 -5.94
N ILE A 20 6.31 -8.34 -6.05
CA ILE A 20 5.48 -7.16 -6.28
C ILE A 20 5.55 -6.19 -5.10
N TYR A 21 5.37 -6.65 -3.85
CA TYR A 21 5.35 -5.74 -2.71
C TYR A 21 6.75 -5.16 -2.46
N GLU A 22 7.84 -5.92 -2.60
CA GLU A 22 9.20 -5.39 -2.44
C GLU A 22 9.51 -4.31 -3.49
N ASN A 23 9.06 -4.51 -4.73
CA ASN A 23 9.16 -3.48 -5.76
C ASN A 23 8.30 -2.26 -5.42
N PHE A 24 7.13 -2.42 -4.83
CA PHE A 24 6.33 -1.29 -4.36
C PHE A 24 7.07 -0.51 -3.28
N ILE A 25 7.59 -1.19 -2.24
CA ILE A 25 8.37 -0.54 -1.17
C ILE A 25 9.57 0.22 -1.74
N ALA A 26 10.27 -0.36 -2.72
CA ALA A 26 11.42 0.29 -3.34
C ALA A 26 11.07 1.55 -4.16
N ASN A 27 9.84 1.69 -4.64
CA ASN A 27 9.41 2.76 -5.56
C ASN A 27 8.24 3.60 -5.02
N HIS A 28 7.88 3.48 -3.74
CA HIS A 28 6.64 4.06 -3.19
C HIS A 28 6.59 5.59 -3.30
N GLU A 29 7.73 6.29 -3.21
CA GLU A 29 7.83 7.75 -3.42
C GLU A 29 7.27 8.18 -4.78
N GLU A 30 7.72 7.52 -5.86
CA GLU A 30 7.26 7.81 -7.23
C GLU A 30 5.82 7.35 -7.43
N LEU A 31 5.46 6.17 -6.91
CA LEU A 31 4.12 5.61 -7.07
C LEU A 31 3.04 6.43 -6.37
N MET A 32 3.39 7.10 -5.26
CA MET A 32 2.46 7.87 -4.45
C MET A 32 2.67 9.38 -4.55
N ASP A 33 3.57 9.84 -5.44
CA ASP A 33 3.93 11.26 -5.62
C ASP A 33 4.21 11.96 -4.28
N LEU A 34 5.04 11.32 -3.43
CA LEU A 34 5.38 11.82 -2.10
C LEU A 34 6.88 11.79 -1.84
N ASP A 35 7.32 12.68 -0.94
CA ASP A 35 8.65 12.61 -0.32
C ASP A 35 8.54 11.71 0.92
N ALA A 36 9.24 10.57 0.95
CA ALA A 36 9.15 9.66 2.08
C ALA A 36 9.91 10.18 3.31
N VAL A 37 10.72 11.23 3.16
CA VAL A 37 11.33 11.91 4.31
C VAL A 37 10.22 12.53 5.15
N GLY A 38 10.18 12.14 6.43
CA GLY A 38 9.13 12.60 7.33
C GLY A 38 7.81 11.85 7.19
N CYS A 39 7.82 10.64 6.63
CA CYS A 39 6.65 9.77 6.54
C CYS A 39 6.83 8.45 7.30
N MET A 40 5.78 8.01 7.99
CA MET A 40 5.63 6.64 8.46
C MET A 40 4.67 5.88 7.55
N ASN A 41 4.89 4.58 7.46
CA ASN A 41 4.11 3.70 6.59
C ASN A 41 3.42 2.59 7.39
N THR A 42 2.19 2.26 7.00
CA THR A 42 1.45 1.08 7.49
C THR A 42 0.81 0.39 6.28
N PHE A 43 0.84 -0.93 6.23
CA PHE A 43 0.35 -1.68 5.07
C PHE A 43 -0.30 -3.00 5.49
N ALA A 44 -1.08 -3.57 4.57
CA ALA A 44 -1.63 -4.91 4.68
C ALA A 44 -1.73 -5.55 3.30
N ILE A 45 -1.71 -6.89 3.27
CA ILE A 45 -1.87 -7.69 2.07
C ILE A 45 -2.85 -8.83 2.33
N ASP A 46 -3.82 -8.99 1.45
CA ASP A 46 -4.66 -10.17 1.37
C ASP A 46 -4.08 -11.08 0.28
N TRP A 47 -3.34 -12.10 0.71
CA TRP A 47 -2.72 -13.06 -0.21
C TRP A 47 -3.75 -13.92 -0.95
N GLU A 48 -4.94 -14.14 -0.38
CA GLU A 48 -5.96 -14.96 -1.01
C GLU A 48 -6.62 -14.17 -2.15
N ALA A 49 -7.09 -12.96 -1.85
CA ALA A 49 -7.71 -12.04 -2.81
C ALA A 49 -6.70 -11.42 -3.79
N GLY A 50 -5.42 -11.36 -3.41
CA GLY A 50 -4.37 -10.70 -4.20
C GLY A 50 -4.43 -9.18 -4.12
N GLU A 51 -4.88 -8.64 -2.99
CA GLU A 51 -5.07 -7.21 -2.77
C GLU A 51 -4.01 -6.68 -1.80
N PHE A 52 -3.55 -5.46 -2.04
CA PHE A 52 -2.53 -4.80 -1.24
C PHE A 52 -2.93 -3.36 -0.97
N ILE A 53 -2.74 -2.91 0.27
CA ILE A 53 -2.92 -1.52 0.68
C ILE A 53 -1.64 -1.04 1.35
N PHE A 54 -1.21 0.16 0.96
CA PHE A 54 -0.11 0.88 1.57
C PHE A 54 -0.57 2.27 1.93
N CYS A 55 -0.34 2.66 3.18
CA CYS A 55 -0.70 3.96 3.72
C CYS A 55 0.58 4.67 4.16
N ALA A 56 0.83 5.85 3.59
CA ALA A 56 1.84 6.78 4.07
C ALA A 56 1.17 7.92 4.84
N HIS A 57 1.76 8.37 5.93
CA HIS A 57 1.35 9.57 6.65
C HIS A 57 2.54 10.29 7.25
N LYS A 58 2.41 11.58 7.54
CA LYS A 58 3.46 12.36 8.21
C LYS A 58 3.86 11.72 9.54
N ASP A 59 5.15 11.61 9.79
CA ASP A 59 5.73 11.06 11.02
C ASP A 59 5.82 12.09 12.15
N GLU A 60 5.82 13.38 11.83
CA GLU A 60 5.87 14.49 12.76
C GLU A 60 4.79 15.55 12.42
N ASN A 61 4.29 16.22 13.46
CA ASN A 61 3.39 17.38 13.31
C ASN A 61 4.17 18.69 13.21
N GLU A 62 3.47 19.82 13.07
CA GLU A 62 4.08 21.17 12.98
C GLU A 62 4.87 21.58 14.24
N HIS A 63 4.73 20.85 15.34
CA HIS A 63 5.45 21.07 16.60
C HIS A 63 6.65 20.13 16.78
N GLY A 64 6.91 19.23 15.83
CA GLY A 64 7.95 18.20 15.92
C GLY A 64 7.60 17.02 16.82
N ASP A 65 6.33 16.85 17.19
CA ASP A 65 5.88 15.67 17.91
C ASP A 65 5.64 14.52 16.94
N ILE A 66 6.07 13.31 17.32
CA ILE A 66 5.81 12.09 16.55
C ILE A 66 4.29 11.85 16.42
N VAL A 67 3.82 11.77 15.18
CA VAL A 67 2.46 11.39 14.80
C VAL A 67 2.46 9.91 14.51
N SER A 68 1.91 9.10 15.41
CA SER A 68 1.69 7.68 15.15
C SER A 68 0.43 7.44 14.31
N PHE A 69 0.42 6.36 13.53
CA PHE A 69 -0.81 5.91 12.87
C PHE A 69 -1.93 5.67 13.91
N PRO A 70 -3.16 6.15 13.69
CA PRO A 70 -4.23 6.03 14.69
C PRO A 70 -4.55 4.56 15.02
N LYS A 71 -4.54 4.22 16.31
CA LYS A 71 -4.80 2.85 16.80
C LYS A 71 -6.22 2.34 16.54
N ASP A 72 -7.16 3.25 16.26
CA ASP A 72 -8.55 2.96 15.93
C ASP A 72 -8.81 2.83 14.42
N ILE A 73 -7.74 2.73 13.62
CA ILE A 73 -7.77 2.40 12.19
C ILE A 73 -7.08 1.05 11.98
N ASP A 74 -7.82 0.06 11.53
CA ASP A 74 -7.32 -1.24 11.10
C ASP A 74 -7.17 -1.27 9.57
N VAL A 75 -5.93 -1.38 9.12
CA VAL A 75 -5.58 -1.40 7.70
C VAL A 75 -6.08 -2.68 6.99
N ASN A 76 -6.25 -3.80 7.71
CA ASN A 76 -6.86 -5.00 7.13
C ASN A 76 -8.36 -4.81 6.88
N GLU A 77 -9.06 -4.08 7.74
CA GLU A 77 -10.48 -3.76 7.51
C GLU A 77 -10.62 -2.71 6.39
N LEU A 78 -9.69 -1.75 6.32
CA LEU A 78 -9.65 -0.79 5.22
C LEU A 78 -9.46 -1.46 3.87
N LEU A 79 -8.58 -2.47 3.77
CA LEU A 79 -8.33 -3.22 2.55
C LEU A 79 -9.63 -3.77 1.93
N LYS A 80 -10.57 -4.23 2.78
CA LYS A 80 -11.86 -4.81 2.36
C LYS A 80 -12.89 -3.78 1.87
N VAL A 81 -12.73 -2.51 2.19
CA VAL A 81 -13.75 -1.46 1.94
C VAL A 81 -13.28 -0.35 1.02
N ILE A 82 -11.97 -0.12 0.95
CA ILE A 82 -11.40 0.89 0.07
C ILE A 82 -11.48 0.38 -1.36
N PRO A 83 -12.10 1.13 -2.29
CA PRO A 83 -12.06 0.77 -3.69
C PRO A 83 -10.63 0.90 -4.23
N ALA A 84 -10.28 0.09 -5.23
CA ALA A 84 -9.03 0.23 -5.95
C ALA A 84 -8.77 1.69 -6.35
N THR A 85 -7.55 2.17 -6.06
CA THR A 85 -7.14 3.55 -6.35
C THR A 85 -6.70 3.72 -7.79
N THR A 86 -6.16 2.66 -8.41
CA THR A 86 -5.72 2.61 -9.80
C THR A 86 -6.17 1.31 -10.48
N ASN A 87 -6.33 1.35 -11.81
CA ASN A 87 -6.54 0.16 -12.64
C ASN A 87 -5.21 -0.41 -13.18
N SER A 88 -4.13 0.37 -13.14
CA SER A 88 -2.81 -0.01 -13.63
C SER A 88 -1.73 0.90 -13.04
N ILE A 89 -0.79 0.31 -12.30
CA ILE A 89 0.38 1.02 -11.75
C ILE A 89 1.33 1.53 -12.85
N LEU A 90 1.24 0.98 -14.07
CA LEU A 90 2.11 1.32 -15.19
C LEU A 90 1.55 2.43 -16.08
N GLU A 91 0.27 2.78 -15.92
CA GLU A 91 -0.35 3.83 -16.69
C GLU A 91 -0.01 5.20 -16.08
N PRO A 92 0.16 6.25 -16.92
CA PRO A 92 0.32 7.60 -16.41
C PRO A 92 -0.94 8.05 -15.65
N GLY A 93 -0.76 8.61 -14.46
CA GLY A 93 -1.86 9.14 -13.65
C GLY A 93 -1.60 8.97 -12.15
N GLU A 94 -2.57 9.42 -11.35
CA GLU A 94 -2.53 9.24 -9.90
C GLU A 94 -2.85 7.79 -9.54
N ASN A 95 -1.92 7.13 -8.84
CA ASN A 95 -2.12 5.76 -8.36
C ASN A 95 -2.70 5.70 -6.93
N TYR A 96 -2.83 6.85 -6.28
CA TYR A 96 -3.20 6.99 -4.88
C TYR A 96 -4.48 7.82 -4.71
N ARG A 97 -5.00 7.84 -3.49
CA ARG A 97 -6.08 8.75 -3.07
C ARG A 97 -5.83 9.20 -1.66
N ASP A 98 -6.04 10.49 -1.43
CA ASP A 98 -5.97 11.05 -0.08
C ASP A 98 -7.24 10.76 0.70
N TYR A 99 -7.05 10.33 1.95
CA TYR A 99 -8.10 10.20 2.94
C TYR A 99 -7.65 10.83 4.25
N THR A 100 -8.56 11.55 4.90
CA THR A 100 -8.38 11.94 6.29
C THR A 100 -8.56 10.74 7.21
N PHE A 101 -7.92 10.76 8.39
CA PHE A 101 -8.13 9.71 9.39
C PHE A 101 -9.61 9.56 9.80
N ASP A 102 -10.39 10.64 9.81
CA ASP A 102 -11.83 10.57 10.11
C ASP A 102 -12.63 9.88 9.00
N GLU A 103 -12.26 10.05 7.74
CA GLU A 103 -12.87 9.32 6.62
C GLU A 103 -12.57 7.83 6.71
N LEU A 104 -11.31 7.46 6.96
CA LEU A 104 -10.89 6.07 7.16
C LEU A 104 -11.67 5.41 8.31
N LYS A 105 -11.85 6.11 9.43
CA LYS A 105 -12.65 5.62 10.57
C LYS A 105 -14.12 5.44 10.22
N LYS A 106 -14.70 6.32 9.40
CA LYS A 106 -16.09 6.20 8.94
C LYS A 106 -16.27 5.02 7.98
N LEU A 107 -15.31 4.79 7.09
CA LEU A 107 -15.35 3.67 6.14
C LEU A 107 -15.37 2.33 6.86
N GLN A 108 -14.50 2.14 7.86
CA GLN A 108 -14.46 0.90 8.66
C GLN A 108 -15.76 0.64 9.43
N LYS A 109 -16.37 1.69 10.01
CA LYS A 109 -17.62 1.56 10.79
C LYS A 109 -18.83 1.16 9.96
N LYS A 110 -18.84 1.43 8.64
CA LYS A 110 -19.97 1.07 7.76
C LYS A 110 -20.18 -0.44 7.61
N GLN A 111 -19.22 -1.29 8.01
CA GLN A 111 -19.39 -2.74 8.05
C GLN A 111 -20.07 -3.28 9.32
N VAL A 112 -20.20 -2.48 10.40
CA VAL A 112 -20.91 -2.91 11.62
C VAL A 112 -22.42 -2.69 11.44
N ILE A 113 -23.02 -3.42 10.51
CA ILE A 113 -24.46 -3.66 10.49
C ILE A 113 -24.63 -5.17 10.58
N ILE A 114 -24.92 -5.63 11.80
CA ILE A 114 -25.28 -7.01 12.15
C ILE A 114 -26.63 -7.36 11.52
#